data_AF-A0A7S1UY78-F1
#
_entry.id   AF-A0A7S1UY78-F1
#
_cell.length_a   1.000
_cell.length_b   1.000
_cell.length_c   1.000
_cell.angle_alpha   90.00
_cell.angle_beta   90.00
_cell.angle_gamma   90.00
#
_symmetry.space_group_name_H-M   'P 1'
#
loop_
_entity.id
_entity.type
_entity.pdbx_description
1 polymer ?
#
loop_
_entity_poly.entity_id
_entity_poly.type
_entity_poly.pdbx_seq_one_letter_code
_entity_poly.pdbx_strand_id
1 'polypeptide(L)'
;RLIENDADYKGLDIAVVVVPCVGNDTYAQKQMMALMHEVGTKDEVERFGVPHVLAAFPPGQEVKGQRPYFLFGAPKRAILETYREMRDKHGLELDLLYGAPSWNIILRHWDDHHETGTTTDSSSDSFDAENPFASDRSIMYIHSGGLEGLSSQLMRYKHNGLVASEEIQPVDAFGNQGAGQHLIGSS
;
A
#
# COMPACT_ATOMS: atom_id res chain seq x y z
N ARG A 1 -21.42 15.08 -40.90
CA ARG A 1 -22.23 14.86 -39.68
C ARG A 1 -21.22 14.71 -38.56
N LEU A 2 -21.01 15.79 -37.79
CA LEU A 2 -20.09 15.80 -36.66
C LEU A 2 -20.62 14.79 -35.64
N ILE A 3 -19.75 13.92 -35.14
CA ILE A 3 -20.07 13.05 -34.01
C ILE A 3 -20.19 13.98 -32.82
N GLU A 4 -21.42 14.17 -32.33
CA GLU A 4 -21.71 14.94 -31.13
C GLU A 4 -21.00 14.28 -29.94
N ASN A 5 -20.20 15.09 -29.23
CA ASN A 5 -19.48 14.74 -28.01
C ASN A 5 -20.47 14.57 -26.85
N ASP A 6 -21.28 13.51 -26.86
CA ASP A 6 -22.09 13.08 -25.73
C ASP A 6 -21.31 12.11 -24.82
N ALA A 7 -20.09 12.49 -24.44
CA ALA A 7 -19.39 11.81 -23.35
C ALA A 7 -19.90 12.36 -22.02
N ASP A 8 -21.13 11.96 -21.67
CA ASP A 8 -21.71 12.09 -20.34
C ASP A 8 -20.87 11.23 -19.37
N TYR A 9 -19.69 11.70 -18.95
CA TYR A 9 -18.84 11.08 -17.91
C TYR A 9 -19.50 11.19 -16.52
N LYS A 10 -20.81 11.01 -16.42
CA LYS A 10 -21.50 10.92 -15.12
C LYS A 10 -20.85 9.81 -14.31
N GLY A 11 -20.14 10.25 -13.27
CA GLY A 11 -19.68 9.47 -12.13
C GLY A 11 -19.02 8.15 -12.48
N LEU A 12 -17.71 8.15 -12.72
CA LEU A 12 -16.96 6.92 -12.48
C LEU A 12 -17.18 6.53 -11.02
N ASP A 13 -17.71 5.32 -10.79
CA ASP A 13 -17.80 4.72 -9.44
C ASP A 13 -16.41 4.21 -9.00
N ILE A 14 -15.44 5.13 -8.99
CA ILE A 14 -14.06 4.87 -8.64
C ILE A 14 -13.71 5.80 -7.48
N ALA A 15 -13.39 5.19 -6.34
CA ALA A 15 -12.77 5.88 -5.23
C ALA A 15 -11.26 5.67 -5.28
N VAL A 16 -10.50 6.75 -5.09
CA VAL A 16 -9.04 6.67 -4.97
C VAL A 16 -8.66 6.79 -3.51
N VAL A 17 -7.97 5.77 -3.00
CA VAL A 17 -7.45 5.72 -1.63
C VAL A 17 -5.93 5.88 -1.66
N VAL A 18 -5.42 6.84 -0.89
CA VAL A 18 -4.00 7.16 -0.75
C VAL A 18 -3.50 6.61 0.57
N VAL A 19 -2.45 5.79 0.53
CA VAL A 19 -1.84 5.20 1.73
C VAL A 19 -0.55 5.93 2.09
N PRO A 20 -0.47 6.61 3.26
CA PRO A 20 0.71 7.37 3.63
C PRO A 20 1.92 6.48 3.96
N CYS A 21 2.97 6.56 3.14
CA CYS A 21 4.28 5.93 3.42
C CYS A 21 5.33 6.93 3.92
N VAL A 22 5.05 8.24 3.79
CA VAL A 22 5.91 9.34 4.24
C VAL A 22 5.08 10.27 5.11
N GLY A 23 5.59 10.60 6.29
CA GLY A 23 4.89 11.50 7.22
C GLY A 23 3.68 10.82 7.86
N ASN A 24 2.50 11.43 7.71
CA ASN A 24 1.22 10.97 8.24
C ASN A 24 0.07 11.34 7.29
N ASP A 25 -1.14 10.89 7.60
CA ASP A 25 -2.39 11.26 6.90
C ASP A 25 -2.53 12.77 6.67
N THR A 26 -2.27 13.59 7.69
CA THR A 26 -2.39 15.05 7.60
C THR A 26 -1.43 15.62 6.57
N TYR A 27 -0.21 15.11 6.53
CA TYR A 27 0.77 15.49 5.52
C TYR A 27 0.34 15.05 4.13
N ALA A 28 -0.07 13.79 3.96
CA ALA A 28 -0.55 13.25 2.68
C ALA A 28 -1.77 14.03 2.15
N GLN A 29 -2.73 14.34 3.01
CA GLN A 29 -3.91 15.13 2.66
C GLN A 29 -3.54 16.52 2.12
N LYS A 30 -2.60 17.20 2.79
CA LYS A 30 -2.10 18.51 2.33
C LYS A 30 -1.39 18.41 0.98
N GLN A 31 -0.59 17.36 0.76
CA GLN A 31 0.08 17.14 -0.52
C GLN A 31 -0.93 16.85 -1.64
N MET A 32 -1.96 16.02 -1.38
CA MET A 32 -3.00 15.72 -2.37
C MET A 32 -3.80 16.97 -2.73
N MET A 33 -4.20 17.77 -1.74
CA MET A 33 -4.86 19.06 -1.97
C MET A 33 -4.00 20.00 -2.82
N ALA A 34 -2.71 20.15 -2.48
CA ALA A 34 -1.80 21.01 -3.23
C ALA A 34 -1.64 20.56 -4.69
N LEU A 35 -1.41 19.26 -4.93
CA LEU A 35 -1.27 18.70 -6.28
C LEU A 35 -2.54 18.88 -7.11
N MET A 36 -3.71 18.69 -6.51
CA MET A 36 -4.97 18.90 -7.22
C MET A 36 -5.20 20.36 -7.62
N HIS A 37 -4.77 21.31 -6.78
CA HIS A 37 -4.79 22.73 -7.13
C HIS A 37 -3.79 23.08 -8.26
N GLU A 38 -2.68 22.36 -8.39
CA GLU A 38 -1.66 22.61 -9.41
C GLU A 38 -1.97 21.92 -10.75
N VAL A 39 -2.53 20.71 -10.73
CA VAL A 39 -2.70 19.86 -11.92
C VAL A 39 -4.15 19.86 -12.43
N GLY A 40 -5.13 20.04 -11.55
CA GLY A 40 -6.55 20.00 -11.89
C GLY A 40 -7.14 21.38 -12.15
N THR A 41 -8.18 21.42 -12.98
CA THR A 41 -9.09 22.57 -13.04
C THR A 41 -9.97 22.61 -11.80
N LYS A 42 -10.46 23.81 -11.44
CA LYS A 42 -11.37 23.96 -10.29
C LYS A 42 -12.61 23.06 -10.43
N ASP A 43 -13.16 22.95 -11.63
CA ASP A 43 -14.33 22.12 -11.94
C ASP A 43 -14.03 20.63 -11.73
N GLU A 44 -12.82 20.16 -12.03
CA GLU A 44 -12.42 18.77 -11.78
C GLU A 44 -12.27 18.48 -10.29
N VAL A 45 -11.73 19.41 -9.51
CA VAL A 45 -11.62 19.24 -8.05
C VAL A 45 -13.00 19.20 -7.40
N GLU A 46 -13.92 20.06 -7.84
CA GLU A 46 -15.31 20.05 -7.36
C GLU A 46 -16.07 18.78 -7.79
N ARG A 47 -15.78 18.26 -8.98
CA ARG A 47 -16.45 17.07 -9.54
C ARG A 47 -15.95 15.76 -8.95
N PHE A 48 -14.63 15.58 -8.81
CA PHE A 48 -14.03 14.31 -8.40
C PHE A 48 -13.64 14.28 -6.92
N GLY A 49 -13.59 15.44 -6.27
CA GLY A 49 -13.10 15.55 -4.90
C GLY A 49 -11.61 15.25 -4.79
N VAL A 50 -11.11 15.29 -3.56
CA VAL A 50 -9.74 14.88 -3.23
C VAL A 50 -9.69 13.38 -2.94
N PRO A 51 -8.63 12.66 -3.37
CA PRO A 51 -8.44 11.27 -2.97
C PRO A 51 -8.54 11.11 -1.45
N HIS A 52 -9.21 10.04 -1.02
CA HIS A 52 -9.32 9.72 0.39
C HIS A 52 -7.97 9.27 0.92
N VAL A 53 -7.49 9.85 2.02
CA VAL A 53 -6.23 9.46 2.66
C VAL A 53 -6.52 8.47 3.78
N LEU A 54 -6.02 7.25 3.62
CA LEU A 54 -6.21 6.17 4.59
C LEU A 54 -5.49 6.49 5.90
N ALA A 55 -6.24 6.46 7.00
CA ALA A 55 -5.68 6.60 8.34
C ALA A 55 -4.77 5.39 8.70
N ALA A 56 -3.88 5.58 9.67
CA ALA A 56 -2.97 4.52 10.11
C ALA A 56 -3.67 3.30 10.72
N PHE A 57 -4.85 3.51 11.30
CA PHE A 57 -5.68 2.49 11.95
C PHE A 57 -7.14 2.72 11.56
N PRO A 58 -7.96 1.66 11.58
CA PRO A 58 -9.41 1.81 11.53
C PRO A 58 -9.93 2.65 12.71
N PRO A 59 -11.12 3.26 12.57
CA PRO A 59 -11.73 4.05 13.64
C PRO A 59 -11.86 3.24 14.94
N GLY A 60 -11.33 3.78 16.05
CA GLY A 60 -11.41 3.14 17.37
C GLY A 60 -10.44 2.00 17.61
N GLN A 61 -9.56 1.68 16.65
CA GLN A 61 -8.53 0.65 16.79
C GLN A 61 -7.13 1.22 17.10
N GLU A 62 -7.04 2.47 17.57
CA GLU A 62 -5.75 3.08 17.88
C GLU A 62 -5.07 2.41 19.08
N VAL A 63 -3.89 1.85 18.84
CA VAL A 63 -3.10 1.19 19.90
C VAL A 63 -2.30 2.23 20.68
N LYS A 64 -2.61 2.39 21.98
CA LYS A 64 -1.90 3.32 22.86
C LYS A 64 -0.39 3.01 22.92
N GLY A 65 0.43 4.01 22.62
CA GLY A 65 1.89 3.90 22.66
C GLY A 65 2.51 3.37 21.36
N GLN A 66 1.70 2.94 20.39
CA GLN A 66 2.16 2.61 19.06
C GLN A 66 2.26 3.88 18.20
N ARG A 67 3.33 3.98 17.41
CA ARG A 67 3.42 5.04 16.40
C ARG A 67 2.47 4.70 15.25
N PRO A 68 1.62 5.65 14.80
CA PRO A 68 0.62 5.37 13.76
C PRO A 68 1.26 4.99 12.43
N TYR A 69 2.31 5.73 12.04
CA TYR A 69 3.04 5.53 10.79
C TYR A 69 4.48 5.12 11.05
N PHE A 70 5.06 4.43 10.07
CA PHE A 70 6.47 4.10 10.06
C PHE A 70 7.33 5.32 9.72
N LEU A 71 8.54 5.39 10.27
CA LEU A 71 9.52 6.37 9.82
C LEU A 71 10.01 5.93 8.43
N PHE A 72 9.92 6.83 7.45
CA PHE A 72 10.31 6.53 6.08
C PHE A 72 11.74 5.99 5.98
N GLY A 73 11.91 4.85 5.31
CA GLY A 73 13.20 4.19 5.10
C GLY A 73 13.84 3.55 6.34
N ALA A 74 13.20 3.61 7.51
CA ALA A 74 13.71 2.95 8.71
C ALA A 74 13.34 1.46 8.70
N PRO A 75 14.32 0.53 8.89
CA PRO A 75 14.02 -0.89 8.98
C PRO A 75 13.09 -1.21 10.15
N LYS A 76 11.98 -1.92 9.86
CA LYS A 76 11.01 -2.35 10.87
C LYS A 76 10.57 -3.78 10.62
N ARG A 77 10.51 -4.57 11.70
CA ARG A 77 10.11 -5.98 11.63
C ARG A 77 8.72 -6.15 10.98
N ALA A 78 7.73 -5.34 11.36
CA ALA A 78 6.39 -5.40 10.77
C ALA A 78 6.38 -5.17 9.24
N ILE A 79 7.23 -4.26 8.72
CA ILE A 79 7.35 -4.05 7.27
C ILE A 79 7.96 -5.29 6.59
N LEU A 80 8.99 -5.88 7.19
CA LEU A 80 9.63 -7.09 6.68
C LEU A 80 8.68 -8.30 6.69
N GLU A 81 7.86 -8.42 7.73
CA GLU A 81 6.84 -9.47 7.86
C GLU A 81 5.79 -9.33 6.75
N THR A 82 5.27 -8.12 6.52
CA THR A 82 4.36 -7.86 5.40
C THR A 82 5.01 -8.14 4.05
N TYR A 83 6.26 -7.71 3.83
CA TYR A 83 7.00 -8.03 2.60
C TYR A 83 7.09 -9.55 2.36
N ARG A 84 7.49 -10.32 3.37
CA ARG A 84 7.58 -11.78 3.28
C ARG A 84 6.21 -12.42 3.05
N GLU A 85 5.18 -11.97 3.75
CA GLU A 85 3.81 -12.47 3.59
C GLU A 85 3.29 -12.25 2.17
N MET A 86 3.38 -11.03 1.65
CA MET A 86 2.90 -10.70 0.31
C MET A 86 3.66 -11.48 -0.77
N ARG A 87 4.98 -11.62 -0.63
CA ARG A 87 5.80 -12.41 -1.55
C ARG A 87 5.51 -13.91 -1.45
N ASP A 88 5.62 -14.48 -0.26
CA ASP A 88 5.65 -15.92 -0.06
C ASP A 88 4.26 -16.55 -0.14
N LYS A 89 3.20 -15.85 0.31
CA LYS A 89 1.82 -16.36 0.27
C LYS A 89 1.04 -15.92 -0.96
N HIS A 90 1.28 -14.69 -1.44
CA HIS A 90 0.46 -14.08 -2.50
C HIS A 90 1.20 -13.90 -3.83
N GLY A 91 2.52 -14.17 -3.88
CA GLY A 91 3.32 -13.97 -5.09
C GLY A 91 3.44 -12.50 -5.50
N LEU A 92 3.16 -11.57 -4.59
CA LEU A 92 3.25 -10.13 -4.83
C LEU A 92 4.59 -9.61 -4.30
N GLU A 93 5.51 -9.34 -5.21
CA GLU A 93 6.79 -8.71 -4.89
C GLU A 93 6.56 -7.23 -4.55
N LEU A 94 7.03 -6.80 -3.39
CA LEU A 94 6.89 -5.42 -2.90
C LEU A 94 8.26 -4.85 -2.54
N ASP A 95 8.41 -3.54 -2.69
CA ASP A 95 9.56 -2.84 -2.12
C ASP A 95 9.36 -2.57 -0.61
N LEU A 96 10.47 -2.33 0.09
CA LEU A 96 10.49 -2.09 1.54
C LEU A 96 10.28 -0.62 1.95
N LEU A 97 10.08 0.31 0.99
CA LEU A 97 9.88 1.74 1.23
C LEU A 97 8.42 2.19 1.10
N TYR A 98 7.70 1.66 0.12
CA TYR A 98 6.35 2.06 -0.24
C TYR A 98 5.40 0.87 -0.24
N GLY A 99 5.71 -0.18 -1.00
CA GLY A 99 4.85 -1.35 -1.17
C GLY A 99 4.49 -2.02 0.15
N ALA A 100 5.49 -2.58 0.85
CA ALA A 100 5.25 -3.29 2.11
C ALA A 100 4.69 -2.39 3.22
N PRO A 101 5.16 -1.13 3.42
CA PRO A 101 4.51 -0.20 4.34
C PRO A 101 3.05 0.10 4.00
N SER A 102 2.71 0.24 2.72
CA SER A 102 1.33 0.47 2.27
C SER A 102 0.44 -0.72 2.63
N TRP A 103 0.87 -1.93 2.24
CA TRP A 103 0.14 -3.15 2.57
C TRP A 103 0.00 -3.37 4.06
N ASN A 104 1.00 -2.99 4.86
CA ASN A 104 0.90 -3.09 6.31
C ASN A 104 -0.19 -2.19 6.90
N ILE A 105 -0.49 -1.04 6.28
CA ILE A 105 -1.61 -0.19 6.68
C ILE A 105 -2.93 -0.77 6.12
N ILE A 106 -2.97 -1.13 4.84
CA ILE A 106 -4.16 -1.72 4.18
C ILE A 106 -4.67 -2.92 4.99
N LEU A 107 -3.80 -3.85 5.37
CA LEU A 107 -4.18 -5.05 6.12
C LEU A 107 -4.84 -4.76 7.47
N ARG A 108 -4.53 -3.62 8.11
CA ARG A 108 -5.21 -3.22 9.37
C ARG A 108 -6.69 -2.90 9.15
N HIS A 109 -7.02 -2.41 7.96
CA HIS A 109 -8.40 -2.08 7.55
C HIS A 109 -9.08 -3.26 6.83
N TRP A 110 -8.33 -4.28 6.43
CA TRP A 110 -8.85 -5.43 5.69
C TRP A 110 -9.58 -6.44 6.59
N ASP A 111 -9.14 -6.59 7.85
CA ASP A 111 -9.63 -7.64 8.75
C ASP A 111 -10.92 -7.27 9.53
N ASP A 112 -11.41 -6.02 9.43
CA ASP A 112 -12.58 -5.55 10.19
C ASP A 112 -13.93 -6.09 9.63
N HIS A 113 -13.87 -6.96 8.62
CA HIS A 113 -15.04 -7.42 7.85
C HIS A 113 -15.69 -8.73 8.31
N HIS A 114 -15.21 -9.36 9.39
CA HIS A 114 -15.69 -10.70 9.76
C HIS A 114 -16.54 -10.80 11.04
N GLU A 115 -16.61 -9.78 11.90
CA GLU A 115 -17.31 -9.93 13.21
C GLU A 115 -18.47 -8.96 13.49
N THR A 116 -18.60 -7.85 12.78
CA THR A 116 -19.72 -6.91 13.00
C THR A 116 -20.85 -7.19 12.01
N GLY A 117 -21.63 -8.23 12.31
CA GLY A 117 -22.87 -8.60 11.60
C GLY A 117 -24.02 -7.58 11.70
N THR A 118 -23.73 -6.28 11.70
CA THR A 118 -24.73 -5.24 11.46
C THR A 118 -24.91 -5.10 9.96
N THR A 119 -25.83 -5.92 9.45
CA THR A 119 -26.56 -5.70 8.20
C THR A 119 -27.39 -4.42 8.31
N THR A 120 -26.73 -3.26 8.29
CA THR A 120 -27.41 -2.08 7.75
C THR A 120 -27.59 -2.35 6.27
N ASP A 121 -28.83 -2.22 5.79
CA ASP A 121 -29.22 -2.33 4.38
C ASP A 121 -28.47 -1.29 3.53
N SER A 122 -27.19 -1.54 3.28
CA SER A 122 -26.33 -0.68 2.47
C SER A 122 -26.50 -1.07 1.00
N SER A 123 -27.67 -0.74 0.47
CA SER A 123 -27.89 -0.58 -0.98
C SER A 123 -27.29 0.72 -1.52
N SER A 124 -26.35 1.30 -0.77
CA SER A 124 -25.68 2.54 -1.14
C SER A 124 -24.40 2.17 -1.86
N ASP A 125 -24.40 2.25 -3.19
CA ASP A 125 -23.20 2.13 -4.06
C ASP A 125 -22.12 3.21 -3.73
N SER A 126 -22.32 4.04 -2.71
CA SER A 126 -21.41 5.11 -2.29
C SER A 126 -20.19 4.56 -1.54
N PHE A 127 -19.02 5.09 -1.86
CA PHE A 127 -17.78 4.85 -1.10
C PHE A 127 -17.92 5.23 0.39
N ASP A 128 -17.62 4.28 1.28
CA ASP A 128 -17.51 4.50 2.73
C ASP A 128 -16.04 4.78 3.09
N ALA A 129 -15.77 6.00 3.55
CA ALA A 129 -14.43 6.44 3.94
C ALA A 129 -13.94 5.80 5.25
N GLU A 130 -14.85 5.40 6.13
CA GLU A 130 -14.50 4.72 7.38
C GLU A 130 -14.24 3.23 7.14
N ASN A 131 -14.75 2.72 6.01
CA ASN A 131 -14.62 1.32 5.62
C ASN A 131 -14.29 1.15 4.11
N PRO A 132 -13.10 1.62 3.68
CA PRO A 132 -12.77 1.74 2.25
C PRO A 132 -12.60 0.39 1.53
N PHE A 133 -12.58 -0.73 2.26
CA PHE A 133 -12.39 -2.07 1.73
C PHE A 133 -13.63 -2.98 1.87
N ALA A 134 -14.81 -2.38 2.07
CA ALA A 134 -16.10 -3.07 2.11
C ALA A 134 -16.29 -4.11 1.00
N SER A 135 -16.90 -5.24 1.37
CA SER A 135 -16.93 -6.50 0.60
C SER A 135 -17.66 -6.42 -0.74
N ASP A 136 -18.41 -5.35 -0.98
CA ASP A 136 -19.20 -5.12 -2.19
C ASP A 136 -18.41 -4.37 -3.29
N ARG A 137 -17.22 -3.83 -3.00
CA ARG A 137 -16.39 -3.11 -3.97
C ARG A 137 -15.24 -3.97 -4.50
N SER A 138 -14.99 -3.87 -5.81
CA SER A 138 -13.77 -4.40 -6.40
C SER A 138 -12.58 -3.49 -6.09
N ILE A 139 -11.49 -4.08 -5.60
CA ILE A 139 -10.31 -3.33 -5.17
C ILE A 139 -9.18 -3.54 -6.17
N MET A 140 -8.57 -2.44 -6.61
CA MET A 140 -7.41 -2.44 -7.49
C MET A 140 -6.22 -1.77 -6.78
N TYR A 141 -5.17 -2.55 -6.52
CA TYR A 141 -3.90 -2.03 -6.03
C TYR A 141 -3.00 -1.60 -7.20
N ILE A 142 -2.48 -0.38 -7.16
CA ILE A 142 -1.53 0.13 -8.16
C ILE A 142 -0.11 0.02 -7.59
N HIS A 143 0.66 -0.94 -8.07
CA HIS A 143 2.08 -1.04 -7.74
C HIS A 143 2.90 -0.09 -8.63
N SER A 144 3.43 0.99 -8.05
CA SER A 144 4.15 2.04 -8.78
C SER A 144 5.66 1.81 -8.96
N GLY A 145 6.16 0.58 -8.77
CA GLY A 145 7.59 0.23 -8.88
C GLY A 145 8.36 0.30 -7.56
N GLY A 146 9.68 0.53 -7.62
CA GLY A 146 10.56 0.63 -6.42
C GLY A 146 11.37 -0.64 -6.11
N LEU A 147 11.19 -1.71 -6.89
CA LEU A 147 11.90 -2.98 -6.71
C LEU A 147 13.41 -2.85 -6.95
N GLU A 148 13.84 -1.88 -7.76
CA GLU A 148 15.26 -1.58 -8.00
C GLU A 148 16.03 -1.21 -6.72
N GLY A 149 15.32 -0.71 -5.69
CA GLY A 149 15.89 -0.37 -4.40
C GLY A 149 15.95 -1.54 -3.40
N LEU A 150 15.33 -2.68 -3.71
CA LEU A 150 15.05 -3.75 -2.72
C LEU A 150 16.33 -4.32 -2.10
N SER A 151 17.35 -4.66 -2.90
CA SER A 151 18.62 -5.21 -2.41
C SER A 151 19.31 -4.25 -1.43
N SER A 152 19.28 -2.94 -1.75
CA SER A 152 19.87 -1.92 -0.88
C SER A 152 19.12 -1.80 0.45
N GLN A 153 17.80 -2.01 0.44
CA GLN A 153 16.99 -2.01 1.66
C GLN A 153 17.23 -3.27 2.48
N LEU A 154 17.23 -4.46 1.88
CA LEU A 154 17.52 -5.71 2.58
C LEU A 154 18.89 -5.66 3.28
N MET A 155 19.89 -5.02 2.68
CA MET A 155 21.18 -4.75 3.34
C MET A 155 21.06 -3.87 4.59
N ARG A 156 20.17 -2.86 4.59
CA ARG A 156 19.89 -2.05 5.80
C ARG A 156 19.18 -2.87 6.87
N TYR A 157 18.25 -3.74 6.48
CA TYR A 157 17.59 -4.66 7.41
C TYR A 157 18.59 -5.65 8.03
N LYS A 158 19.54 -6.17 7.24
CA LYS A 158 20.67 -6.97 7.72
C LYS A 158 21.53 -6.22 8.74
N HIS A 159 21.91 -4.98 8.45
CA HIS A 159 22.68 -4.15 9.38
C HIS A 159 21.94 -3.93 10.70
N ASN A 160 20.60 -3.99 10.69
CA ASN A 160 19.77 -3.92 11.89
C ASN A 160 19.45 -5.31 12.51
N GLY A 161 20.07 -6.39 12.02
CA GLY A 161 19.89 -7.75 12.54
C GLY A 161 18.50 -8.35 12.29
N LEU A 162 17.76 -7.83 11.30
CA LEU A 162 16.40 -8.30 10.98
C LEU A 162 16.37 -9.37 9.88
N VAL A 163 17.44 -9.47 9.08
CA VAL A 163 17.54 -10.34 7.91
C VAL A 163 18.92 -11.01 7.93
N ALA A 164 18.96 -12.31 7.61
CA ALA A 164 20.21 -13.06 7.51
C ALA A 164 20.94 -12.77 6.18
N SER A 165 22.22 -13.12 6.05
CA SER A 165 22.98 -12.82 4.82
C SER A 165 22.43 -13.58 3.60
N GLU A 166 21.89 -14.75 3.85
CA GLU A 166 21.41 -15.73 2.88
C GLU A 166 20.12 -15.25 2.20
N GLU A 167 19.34 -14.41 2.89
CA GLU A 167 18.06 -13.88 2.43
C GLU A 167 18.19 -12.67 1.49
N ILE A 168 19.41 -12.17 1.26
CA ILE A 168 19.68 -10.96 0.44
C ILE A 168 20.03 -11.33 -1.01
N GLN A 169 20.10 -12.62 -1.32
CA GLN A 169 20.39 -13.07 -2.68
C GLN A 169 19.20 -12.74 -3.58
N PRO A 170 19.42 -12.09 -4.74
CA PRO A 170 18.37 -11.92 -5.72
C PRO A 170 17.96 -13.31 -6.21
N VAL A 171 16.66 -13.57 -6.23
CA VAL A 171 16.12 -14.63 -7.08
C VAL A 171 16.49 -14.23 -8.51
N ASP A 172 17.28 -15.06 -9.18
CA ASP A 172 17.55 -14.86 -10.60
C ASP A 172 16.23 -14.96 -11.39
N ALA A 173 16.20 -14.45 -12.64
CA ALA A 173 15.01 -14.34 -13.48
C ALA A 173 14.28 -15.68 -13.77
N PHE A 174 14.78 -16.78 -13.20
CA PHE A 174 14.28 -18.14 -13.33
C PHE A 174 13.80 -18.74 -12.00
N GLY A 175 13.74 -17.95 -10.92
CA GLY A 175 13.19 -18.39 -9.63
C GLY A 175 14.08 -19.38 -8.88
N ASN A 176 15.38 -19.43 -9.18
CA ASN A 176 16.28 -20.35 -8.51
C ASN A 176 16.91 -19.66 -7.30
N GLN A 177 16.67 -20.20 -6.10
CA GLN A 177 17.48 -19.81 -4.95
C GLN A 177 18.90 -20.27 -5.24
N GLY A 178 19.83 -19.32 -5.44
CA GLY A 178 21.21 -19.62 -5.76
C GLY A 178 21.77 -20.68 -4.83
N ALA A 179 21.96 -21.89 -5.35
CA ALA A 179 22.60 -22.98 -4.64
C ALA A 179 23.97 -22.48 -4.20
N GLY A 180 24.19 -22.42 -2.89
CA GLY A 180 25.43 -21.95 -2.31
C GLY A 180 26.61 -22.65 -2.97
N GLN A 181 27.61 -21.87 -3.38
CA GLN A 181 28.92 -22.41 -3.71
C GLN A 181 29.49 -23.05 -2.43
N HIS A 182 29.28 -24.35 -2.30
CA HIS A 182 30.13 -25.20 -1.47
C HIS A 182 31.52 -25.18 -2.11
N LEU A 183 32.38 -24.28 -1.63
CA LEU A 183 33.82 -24.41 -1.78
C LEU A 183 34.24 -25.63 -0.96
N ILE A 184 34.20 -26.79 -1.60
CA ILE A 184 34.93 -27.98 -1.19
C ILE A 184 36.42 -27.62 -1.33
N GLY A 185 37.16 -27.77 -0.23
CA GLY A 185 38.57 -27.43 -0.16
C GLY A 185 39.43 -28.27 -1.12
N SER A 186 40.65 -27.81 -1.29
CA SER A 186 41.76 -28.62 -1.77
C SER A 186 43.01 -28.21 -1.01
N SER A 187 43.46 -29.18 -0.19
CA SER A 187 44.78 -29.49 0.37
C SER A 187 45.86 -28.42 0.42
#